data_AF-A0A3P5Y500-F1
#
_entry.id   AF-A0A3P5Y500-F1
#
_cell.length_a   1.000
_cell.length_b   1.000
_cell.length_c   1.000
_cell.angle_alpha   90.00
_cell.angle_beta   90.00
_cell.angle_gamma   90.00
#
_symmetry.space_group_name_H-M   'P 1'
#
loop_
_entity.id
_entity.type
_entity.pdbx_description
1 polymer ?
#
loop_
_entity_poly.entity_id
_entity_poly.type
_entity_poly.pdbx_seq_one_letter_code
_entity_poly.pdbx_strand_id
1 'polypeptide(L)'
;MEAHVLPNLPQEIVCKIIELVGEESFYNLSPFLRAGKRGYALAHEPSILKKCDVSEIEEGFVTCQIRQGCQFREFHLKCVSAGNRKAIYYEGLLTAPSIGLEESIKILEPNVPMHGFSTLAVAIFNVCLGNDKEASKVFQLFAAYHHDLRSDDICEMGESIENQLKAFGAEDLNCNKYGESFKFPDDGVIKTLRCVYGHDYADNLEGDCKNCRLFWLCVNIANIL
;
A
#
# COMPACT_ATOMS: atom_id res chain seq x y z
N MET A 1 30.26 -44.46 4.18
CA MET A 1 29.75 -43.32 3.40
C MET A 1 29.63 -42.16 4.38
N GLU A 2 30.66 -41.33 4.47
CA GLU A 2 30.62 -40.16 5.35
C GLU A 2 29.59 -39.20 4.77
N ALA A 3 28.52 -38.94 5.52
CA ALA A 3 27.63 -37.84 5.20
C ALA A 3 28.47 -36.57 5.26
N HIS A 4 28.72 -35.93 4.12
CA HIS A 4 29.28 -34.58 4.08
C HIS A 4 28.27 -33.65 4.77
N VAL A 5 28.42 -33.52 6.09
CA VAL A 5 27.74 -32.50 6.87
C VAL A 5 28.29 -31.19 6.35
N LEU A 6 27.46 -30.43 5.60
CA LEU A 6 27.75 -29.04 5.30
C LEU A 6 28.24 -28.39 6.60
N PRO A 7 29.45 -27.80 6.65
CA PRO A 7 29.91 -27.14 7.85
C PRO A 7 28.82 -26.16 8.28
N ASN A 8 28.45 -26.20 9.56
CA ASN A 8 27.44 -25.30 10.10
C ASN A 8 27.89 -23.86 9.79
N LEU A 9 27.25 -23.25 8.79
CA LEU A 9 27.51 -21.88 8.43
C LEU A 9 27.23 -21.00 9.67
N PRO A 10 28.07 -19.97 9.91
CA PRO A 10 27.78 -18.98 10.93
C PRO A 10 26.38 -18.39 10.74
N GLN A 11 25.67 -18.15 11.84
CA GLN A 11 24.29 -17.66 11.78
C GLN A 11 24.16 -16.39 10.94
N GLU A 12 25.11 -15.47 11.06
CA GLU A 12 25.16 -14.22 10.30
C GLU A 12 25.19 -14.45 8.78
N ILE A 13 25.97 -15.44 8.31
CA ILE A 13 26.05 -15.80 6.90
C ILE A 13 24.72 -16.41 6.43
N VAL A 14 24.13 -17.29 7.24
CA VAL A 14 22.83 -17.88 6.92
C VAL A 14 21.74 -16.81 6.86
N CYS A 15 21.70 -15.88 7.83
CA CYS A 15 20.76 -14.76 7.81
C CYS A 15 20.95 -13.90 6.57
N LYS A 16 22.20 -13.64 6.15
CA LYS A 16 22.47 -12.84 4.95
C LYS A 16 22.01 -13.55 3.67
N ILE A 17 22.18 -14.86 3.58
CA ILE A 17 21.65 -15.66 2.47
C ILE A 17 20.12 -15.57 2.45
N ILE A 18 19.47 -15.80 3.60
CA ILE A 18 18.01 -15.75 3.72
C ILE A 18 17.47 -14.35 3.37
N GLU A 19 18.14 -13.30 3.84
CA GLU A 19 17.79 -11.91 3.52
C GLU A 19 17.83 -11.68 2.00
N LEU A 20 18.92 -12.05 1.33
CA LEU A 20 19.09 -11.85 -0.11
C LEU A 20 18.04 -12.60 -0.93
N VAL A 21 17.79 -13.87 -0.63
CA VAL A 21 16.79 -14.65 -1.38
C VAL A 21 15.36 -14.22 -1.04
N GLY A 22 15.11 -13.75 0.19
CA GLY A 22 13.83 -13.19 0.60
C GLY A 22 13.55 -11.83 -0.03
N GLU A 23 14.57 -10.99 -0.21
CA GLU A 23 14.49 -9.74 -0.97
C GLU A 23 14.09 -9.98 -2.44
N GLU A 24 14.42 -11.14 -3.01
CA GLU A 24 13.96 -11.51 -4.37
C GLU A 24 12.51 -11.98 -4.39
N SER A 25 12.10 -12.79 -3.40
CA SER A 25 10.73 -13.30 -3.30
C SER A 25 10.51 -14.03 -1.97
N PHE A 26 9.34 -13.84 -1.37
CA PHE A 26 8.86 -14.67 -0.26
C PHE A 26 8.92 -16.17 -0.58
N TYR A 27 8.59 -16.60 -1.81
CA TYR A 27 8.56 -18.02 -2.14
C TYR A 27 9.93 -18.69 -2.03
N ASN A 28 11.01 -17.92 -2.21
CA ASN A 28 12.38 -18.39 -2.02
C ASN A 28 12.71 -18.69 -0.54
N LEU A 29 11.90 -18.23 0.41
CA LEU A 29 12.03 -18.59 1.82
C LEU A 29 11.52 -20.02 2.13
N SER A 30 10.74 -20.63 1.22
CA SER A 30 10.12 -21.95 1.43
C SER A 30 11.10 -23.05 1.90
N PRO A 31 12.31 -23.19 1.33
CA PRO A 31 13.27 -24.18 1.81
C PRO A 31 13.70 -23.95 3.26
N PHE A 32 13.89 -22.68 3.67
CA PHE A 32 14.30 -22.33 5.04
C PHE A 32 13.17 -22.55 6.04
N LEU A 33 11.94 -22.22 5.66
CA LEU A 33 10.74 -22.49 6.46
C LEU A 33 10.54 -23.99 6.71
N ARG A 34 10.97 -24.85 5.77
CA ARG A 34 10.86 -26.31 5.84
C ARG A 34 12.10 -27.00 6.41
N ALA A 35 13.24 -26.32 6.52
CA ALA A 35 14.52 -26.86 7.00
C ALA A 35 14.57 -27.16 8.51
N GLY A 36 13.44 -27.05 9.22
CA GLY A 36 13.31 -27.29 10.66
C GLY A 36 13.32 -26.01 11.49
N LYS A 37 13.27 -26.16 12.83
CA LYS A 37 13.06 -25.05 13.79
C LYS A 37 14.05 -23.90 13.62
N ARG A 38 15.33 -24.20 13.36
CA ARG A 38 16.37 -23.17 13.16
C ARG A 38 16.10 -22.37 11.89
N GLY A 39 15.85 -23.03 10.76
CA GLY A 39 15.55 -22.34 9.49
C GLY A 39 14.29 -21.49 9.58
N TYR A 40 13.24 -22.03 10.21
CA TYR A 40 12.00 -21.30 10.46
C TYR A 40 12.24 -20.04 11.31
N ALA A 41 12.98 -20.15 12.41
CA ALA A 41 13.28 -19.00 13.27
C ALA A 41 14.07 -17.92 12.52
N LEU A 42 15.10 -18.30 11.77
CA LEU A 42 15.92 -17.36 11.00
C LEU A 42 15.10 -16.65 9.92
N ALA A 43 14.24 -17.37 9.19
CA ALA A 43 13.37 -16.77 8.17
C ALA A 43 12.34 -15.77 8.74
N HIS A 44 12.11 -15.80 10.06
CA HIS A 44 11.22 -14.87 10.76
C HIS A 44 11.97 -13.80 11.58
N GLU A 45 13.28 -13.68 11.40
CA GLU A 45 14.02 -12.58 12.01
C GLU A 45 13.50 -11.23 11.49
N PRO A 46 13.30 -10.22 12.37
CA PRO A 46 12.74 -8.93 11.95
C PRO A 46 13.52 -8.26 10.82
N SER A 47 14.86 -8.39 10.78
CA SER A 47 15.68 -7.83 9.70
C SER A 47 15.38 -8.44 8.34
N ILE A 48 15.10 -9.75 8.29
CA ILE A 48 14.72 -10.48 7.08
C ILE A 48 13.30 -10.10 6.67
N LEU A 49 12.35 -10.17 7.61
CA LEU A 49 10.94 -9.84 7.34
C LEU A 49 10.76 -8.41 6.85
N LYS A 50 11.55 -7.47 7.37
CA LYS A 50 11.54 -6.06 6.96
C LYS A 50 11.89 -5.85 5.48
N LYS A 51 12.70 -6.74 4.91
CA LYS A 51 13.20 -6.62 3.53
C LYS A 51 12.63 -7.63 2.54
N CYS A 52 11.98 -8.68 3.04
CA CYS A 52 11.34 -9.70 2.22
C CYS A 52 10.40 -9.07 1.19
N ASP A 53 10.50 -9.49 -0.07
CA ASP A 53 9.51 -9.11 -1.07
C ASP A 53 8.25 -9.96 -0.89
N VAL A 54 7.13 -9.27 -0.73
CA VAL A 54 5.80 -9.82 -0.48
C VAL A 54 4.84 -9.56 -1.63
N SER A 55 5.29 -8.94 -2.73
CA SER A 55 4.46 -8.62 -3.91
C SER A 55 3.67 -9.82 -4.41
N GLU A 56 4.28 -11.00 -4.52
CA GLU A 56 3.57 -12.18 -5.05
C GLU A 56 2.47 -12.72 -4.11
N ILE A 57 2.51 -12.39 -2.81
CA ILE A 57 1.43 -12.70 -1.86
C ILE A 57 0.25 -11.71 -2.05
N GLU A 58 0.56 -10.48 -2.46
CA GLU A 58 -0.31 -9.31 -2.30
C GLU A 58 -0.88 -8.76 -3.62
N GLU A 59 -0.25 -9.06 -4.77
CA GLU A 59 -0.64 -8.60 -6.12
C GLU A 59 -1.53 -9.58 -6.89
N GLY A 60 -1.91 -10.72 -6.28
CA GLY A 60 -2.77 -11.71 -6.92
C GLY A 60 -4.19 -11.19 -7.18
N PHE A 61 -4.58 -11.08 -8.46
CA PHE A 61 -5.90 -10.65 -8.98
C PHE A 61 -7.12 -11.40 -8.41
N VAL A 62 -6.93 -12.44 -7.60
CA VAL A 62 -8.01 -13.28 -7.07
C VAL A 62 -7.71 -13.63 -5.61
N THR A 63 -8.55 -13.09 -4.71
CA THR A 63 -8.63 -13.39 -3.26
C THR A 63 -7.40 -12.98 -2.44
N CYS A 64 -7.47 -11.80 -1.82
CA CYS A 64 -6.50 -11.26 -0.87
C CYS A 64 -6.11 -12.30 0.21
N GLN A 65 -4.99 -12.99 -0.01
CA GLN A 65 -4.50 -14.09 0.82
C GLN A 65 -3.96 -13.65 2.19
N ILE A 66 -3.96 -12.34 2.43
CA ILE A 66 -3.59 -11.69 3.70
C ILE A 66 -4.82 -11.29 4.54
N ARG A 67 -6.04 -11.63 4.09
CA ARG A 67 -7.26 -11.46 4.90
C ARG A 67 -7.27 -12.40 6.10
N GLN A 68 -8.08 -12.06 7.10
CA GLN A 68 -8.28 -12.90 8.27
C GLN A 68 -8.73 -14.32 7.86
N GLY A 69 -8.05 -15.34 8.37
CA GLY A 69 -8.32 -16.74 8.06
C GLY A 69 -7.63 -17.27 6.80
N CYS A 70 -6.97 -16.42 6.02
CA CYS A 70 -6.18 -16.84 4.86
C CYS A 70 -4.77 -17.28 5.24
N GLN A 71 -4.15 -18.08 4.36
CA GLN A 71 -2.89 -18.78 4.63
C GLN A 71 -1.73 -17.84 5.01
N PHE A 72 -1.65 -16.65 4.39
CA PHE A 72 -0.50 -15.76 4.55
C PHE A 72 -0.71 -14.66 5.59
N ARG A 73 -1.88 -14.58 6.25
CA ARG A 73 -2.18 -13.54 7.25
C ARG A 73 -1.13 -13.43 8.34
N GLU A 74 -0.75 -14.55 8.95
CA GLU A 74 0.20 -14.55 10.07
C GLU A 74 1.57 -14.03 9.62
N PHE A 75 2.05 -14.47 8.47
CA PHE A 75 3.34 -14.04 7.93
C PHE A 75 3.31 -12.53 7.58
N HIS A 76 2.25 -12.09 6.89
CA HIS A 76 2.04 -10.69 6.55
C HIS A 76 2.07 -9.79 7.79
N LEU A 77 1.35 -10.14 8.86
CA LEU A 77 1.36 -9.37 10.11
C LEU A 77 2.73 -9.31 10.79
N LYS A 78 3.56 -10.36 10.66
CA LYS A 78 4.95 -10.32 11.12
C LYS A 78 5.79 -9.36 10.27
N CYS A 79 5.58 -9.31 8.95
CA CYS A 79 6.21 -8.33 8.07
C CYS A 79 5.79 -6.89 8.41
N VAL A 80 4.50 -6.64 8.67
CA VAL A 80 3.99 -5.33 9.15
C VAL A 80 4.70 -4.94 10.45
N SER A 81 4.74 -5.84 11.43
CA SER A 81 5.39 -5.61 12.73
C SER A 81 6.90 -5.37 12.61
N ALA A 82 7.56 -5.96 11.60
CA ALA A 82 8.97 -5.77 11.31
C ALA A 82 9.28 -4.45 10.56
N GLY A 83 8.25 -3.70 10.14
CA GLY A 83 8.42 -2.46 9.38
C GLY A 83 8.64 -2.66 7.89
N ASN A 84 8.13 -3.76 7.31
CA ASN A 84 8.16 -3.98 5.87
C ASN A 84 7.19 -2.99 5.17
N ARG A 85 7.73 -2.15 4.29
CA ARG A 85 6.95 -1.06 3.68
C ARG A 85 5.82 -1.55 2.78
N LYS A 86 6.04 -2.61 2.00
CA LYS A 86 5.01 -3.20 1.13
C LYS A 86 3.89 -3.80 2.00
N ALA A 87 4.25 -4.63 2.97
CA ALA A 87 3.25 -5.22 3.88
C ALA A 87 2.43 -4.14 4.62
N ILE A 88 3.08 -3.09 5.13
CA ILE A 88 2.40 -1.94 5.76
C ILE A 88 1.43 -1.27 4.78
N TYR A 89 1.84 -1.08 3.53
CA TYR A 89 0.99 -0.49 2.50
C TYR A 89 -0.29 -1.32 2.28
N TYR A 90 -0.15 -2.62 2.05
CA TYR A 90 -1.30 -3.49 1.82
C TYR A 90 -2.18 -3.65 3.06
N GLU A 91 -1.61 -3.75 4.26
CA GLU A 91 -2.40 -3.79 5.50
C GLU A 91 -3.22 -2.51 5.68
N GLY A 92 -2.63 -1.35 5.39
CA GLY A 92 -3.32 -0.07 5.42
C GLY A 92 -4.51 -0.06 4.46
N LEU A 93 -4.31 -0.46 3.21
CA LEU A 93 -5.40 -0.53 2.23
C LEU A 93 -6.47 -1.56 2.60
N LEU A 94 -6.09 -2.73 3.14
CA LEU A 94 -7.03 -3.75 3.59
C LEU A 94 -7.89 -3.26 4.78
N THR A 95 -7.30 -2.43 5.63
CA THR A 95 -7.95 -1.85 6.83
C THR A 95 -8.99 -0.79 6.47
N ALA A 96 -8.80 -0.06 5.36
CA ALA A 96 -9.68 1.05 4.95
C ALA A 96 -11.17 0.65 4.82
N PRO A 97 -11.56 -0.38 4.02
CA PRO A 97 -12.95 -0.78 3.90
C PRO A 97 -13.49 -1.56 5.12
N SER A 98 -12.62 -2.21 5.90
CA SER A 98 -13.02 -3.13 6.96
C SER A 98 -13.17 -2.50 8.34
N ILE A 99 -12.29 -1.55 8.68
CA ILE A 99 -12.25 -0.87 9.98
C ILE A 99 -12.51 0.64 9.80
N GLY A 100 -11.84 1.27 8.84
CA GLY A 100 -12.00 2.68 8.52
C GLY A 100 -10.68 3.40 8.20
N LEU A 101 -10.80 4.62 7.67
CA LEU A 101 -9.69 5.41 7.16
C LEU A 101 -8.75 5.93 8.25
N GLU A 102 -9.25 6.23 9.44
CA GLU A 102 -8.41 6.69 10.56
C GLU A 102 -7.40 5.63 10.99
N GLU A 103 -7.82 4.36 11.07
CA GLU A 103 -6.93 3.26 11.41
C GLU A 103 -5.99 2.92 10.26
N SER A 104 -6.51 2.95 9.03
CA SER A 104 -5.70 2.80 7.82
C SER A 104 -4.56 3.83 7.75
N ILE A 105 -4.85 5.11 8.03
CA ILE A 105 -3.85 6.17 8.05
C ILE A 105 -2.77 5.89 9.11
N LYS A 106 -3.12 5.47 10.33
CA LYS A 106 -2.13 5.15 11.38
C LYS A 106 -1.19 4.03 10.96
N ILE A 107 -1.71 3.03 10.25
CA ILE A 107 -0.90 1.91 9.74
C ILE A 107 0.06 2.41 8.66
N LEU A 108 -0.39 3.29 7.76
CA LEU A 108 0.38 3.82 6.63
C LEU A 108 1.38 4.92 7.02
N GLU A 109 1.13 5.66 8.11
CA GLU A 109 1.93 6.81 8.53
C GLU A 109 3.44 6.55 8.63
N PRO A 110 3.93 5.41 9.16
CA PRO A 110 5.37 5.11 9.22
C PRO A 110 6.06 5.04 7.85
N ASN A 111 5.30 4.85 6.77
CA ASN A 111 5.83 4.82 5.40
C ASN A 111 5.95 6.22 4.78
N VAL A 112 5.35 7.26 5.37
CA VAL A 112 5.34 8.62 4.82
C VAL A 112 6.63 9.38 5.20
N PRO A 113 7.32 10.07 4.26
CA PRO A 113 7.06 10.15 2.82
C PRO A 113 7.92 9.17 2.01
N MET A 114 8.54 8.17 2.62
CA MET A 114 9.54 7.31 1.96
C MET A 114 8.94 6.28 0.98
N HIS A 115 7.64 6.05 1.01
CA HIS A 115 6.94 5.15 0.10
C HIS A 115 5.81 5.89 -0.65
N GLY A 116 5.93 5.99 -1.97
CA GLY A 116 5.02 6.81 -2.79
C GLY A 116 3.56 6.40 -2.68
N PHE A 117 3.26 5.10 -2.82
CA PHE A 117 1.89 4.59 -2.73
C PHE A 117 1.24 4.83 -1.37
N SER A 118 1.96 4.58 -0.27
CA SER A 118 1.44 4.89 1.08
C SER A 118 1.22 6.38 1.28
N THR A 119 2.13 7.21 0.78
CA THR A 119 2.03 8.67 0.90
C THR A 119 0.82 9.19 0.12
N LEU A 120 0.61 8.70 -1.11
CA LEU A 120 -0.56 9.05 -1.91
C LEU A 120 -1.86 8.57 -1.25
N ALA A 121 -1.90 7.32 -0.77
CA ALA A 121 -3.06 6.77 -0.08
C ALA A 121 -3.43 7.57 1.19
N VAL A 122 -2.44 7.95 2.02
CA VAL A 122 -2.68 8.78 3.23
C VAL A 122 -3.23 10.16 2.85
N ALA A 123 -2.73 10.78 1.78
CA ALA A 123 -3.26 12.06 1.31
C ALA A 123 -4.72 11.92 0.88
N ILE A 124 -5.04 10.92 0.06
CA ILE A 124 -6.41 10.64 -0.42
C ILE A 124 -7.35 10.32 0.74
N PHE A 125 -6.94 9.50 1.70
CA PHE A 125 -7.77 9.17 2.86
C PHE A 125 -8.06 10.38 3.74
N ASN A 126 -7.11 11.32 3.88
CA ASN A 126 -7.40 12.59 4.55
C ASN A 126 -8.39 13.46 3.75
N VAL A 127 -8.37 13.42 2.41
CA VAL A 127 -9.40 14.08 1.58
C VAL A 127 -10.79 13.48 1.85
N CYS A 128 -10.89 12.15 1.86
CA CYS A 128 -12.15 11.44 2.14
C CYS A 128 -12.70 11.78 3.54
N LEU A 129 -11.83 11.89 4.54
CA LEU A 129 -12.20 12.28 5.92
C LEU A 129 -12.50 13.78 6.08
N GLY A 130 -12.28 14.60 5.05
CA GLY A 130 -12.48 16.04 5.12
C GLY A 130 -11.34 16.82 5.77
N ASN A 131 -10.21 16.17 6.05
CA ASN A 131 -9.01 16.73 6.65
C ASN A 131 -8.15 17.46 5.60
N ASP A 132 -8.73 18.43 4.89
CA ASP A 132 -8.14 19.13 3.75
C ASP A 132 -6.74 19.72 4.03
N LYS A 133 -6.54 20.28 5.23
CA LYS A 133 -5.23 20.83 5.64
C LYS A 133 -4.15 19.76 5.77
N GLU A 134 -4.50 18.58 6.27
CA GLU A 134 -3.55 17.48 6.42
C GLU A 134 -3.29 16.81 5.08
N ALA A 135 -4.34 16.59 4.28
CA ALA A 135 -4.22 16.13 2.90
C ALA A 135 -3.27 17.02 2.10
N SER A 136 -3.39 18.35 2.20
CA SER A 136 -2.50 19.30 1.52
C SER A 136 -1.03 19.11 1.91
N LYS A 137 -0.72 18.96 3.20
CA LYS A 137 0.66 18.71 3.66
C LYS A 137 1.20 17.41 3.08
N VAL A 138 0.40 16.34 3.10
CA VAL A 138 0.85 15.02 2.63
C VAL A 138 1.03 15.02 1.10
N PHE A 139 0.18 15.69 0.34
CA PHE A 139 0.38 15.88 -1.10
C PHE A 139 1.64 16.70 -1.42
N GLN A 140 1.97 17.72 -0.62
CA GLN A 140 3.23 18.44 -0.78
C GLN A 140 4.45 17.54 -0.51
N LEU A 141 4.38 16.70 0.51
CA LEU A 141 5.40 15.68 0.76
C LEU A 141 5.48 14.70 -0.41
N PHE A 142 4.37 14.27 -0.97
CA PHE A 142 4.36 13.40 -2.15
C PHE A 142 5.08 14.06 -3.33
N ALA A 143 4.73 15.32 -3.64
CA ALA A 143 5.33 16.08 -4.73
C ALA A 143 6.83 16.34 -4.54
N ALA A 144 7.29 16.46 -3.30
CA ALA A 144 8.70 16.70 -2.98
C ALA A 144 9.58 15.44 -3.08
N TYR A 145 9.03 14.25 -2.81
CA TYR A 145 9.80 13.00 -2.73
C TYR A 145 9.57 12.04 -3.90
N HIS A 146 8.45 12.15 -4.61
CA HIS A 146 8.04 11.21 -5.65
C HIS A 146 7.77 11.93 -6.97
N HIS A 147 6.50 12.20 -7.29
CA HIS A 147 6.06 12.67 -8.60
C HIS A 147 5.30 13.99 -8.50
N ASP A 148 5.37 14.82 -9.55
CA ASP A 148 4.54 16.02 -9.65
C ASP A 148 3.04 15.66 -9.60
N LEU A 149 2.22 16.47 -8.92
CA LEU A 149 0.79 16.19 -8.74
C LEU A 149 -0.03 16.22 -10.06
N ARG A 150 0.56 16.70 -11.16
CA ARG A 150 -0.01 16.72 -12.51
C ARG A 150 0.66 15.74 -13.46
N SER A 151 1.57 14.89 -12.96
CA SER A 151 2.21 13.84 -13.75
C SER A 151 1.21 12.76 -14.14
N ASP A 152 1.55 11.95 -15.15
CA ASP A 152 0.75 10.76 -15.47
C ASP A 152 0.99 9.64 -14.43
N ASP A 153 2.17 9.63 -13.78
CA ASP A 153 2.56 8.67 -12.74
C ASP A 153 1.58 8.65 -11.55
N ILE A 154 1.14 9.82 -11.04
CA ILE A 154 0.20 9.88 -9.92
C ILE A 154 -1.13 9.19 -10.25
N CYS A 155 -1.49 9.17 -11.53
CA CYS A 155 -2.75 8.59 -11.98
C CYS A 155 -2.65 7.08 -12.10
N GLU A 156 -1.56 6.56 -12.66
CA GLU A 156 -1.29 5.12 -12.66
C GLU A 156 -1.24 4.58 -11.21
N MET A 157 -0.58 5.32 -10.31
CA MET A 157 -0.54 4.98 -8.90
C MET A 157 -1.93 5.02 -8.24
N GLY A 158 -2.71 6.06 -8.56
CA GLY A 158 -4.07 6.22 -8.07
C GLY A 158 -5.02 5.11 -8.52
N GLU A 159 -5.02 4.80 -9.82
CA GLU A 159 -5.81 3.73 -10.42
C GLU A 159 -5.43 2.37 -9.81
N SER A 160 -4.14 2.15 -9.53
CA SER A 160 -3.68 0.96 -8.81
C SER A 160 -4.22 0.90 -7.38
N ILE A 161 -4.23 2.00 -6.62
CA ILE A 161 -4.83 2.06 -5.28
C ILE A 161 -6.33 1.75 -5.35
N GLU A 162 -7.05 2.37 -6.29
CA GLU A 162 -8.47 2.14 -6.50
C GLU A 162 -8.76 0.66 -6.76
N ASN A 163 -8.03 0.03 -7.69
CA ASN A 163 -8.17 -1.39 -8.01
C ASN A 163 -7.87 -2.31 -6.82
N GLN A 164 -6.87 -1.99 -6.01
CA GLN A 164 -6.54 -2.76 -4.81
C GLN A 164 -7.61 -2.64 -3.72
N LEU A 165 -8.16 -1.43 -3.51
CA LEU A 165 -9.28 -1.22 -2.59
C LEU A 165 -10.51 -2.04 -3.02
N LYS A 166 -10.83 -2.06 -4.31
CA LYS A 166 -11.89 -2.90 -4.88
C LYS A 166 -11.63 -4.39 -4.61
N ALA A 167 -10.41 -4.87 -4.87
CA ALA A 167 -10.01 -6.24 -4.55
C ALA A 167 -10.05 -6.57 -3.05
N PHE A 168 -9.95 -5.57 -2.18
CA PHE A 168 -10.12 -5.70 -0.72
C PHE A 168 -11.56 -5.59 -0.24
N GLY A 169 -12.53 -5.47 -1.16
CA GLY A 169 -13.96 -5.52 -0.86
C GLY A 169 -14.60 -4.16 -0.65
N ALA A 170 -13.96 -3.08 -1.10
CA ALA A 170 -14.56 -1.74 -1.08
C ALA A 170 -15.84 -1.66 -1.96
N GLU A 171 -15.83 -2.28 -3.16
CA GLU A 171 -16.96 -2.28 -4.09
C GLU A 171 -18.22 -3.01 -3.55
N ASP A 172 -18.04 -4.10 -2.81
CA ASP A 172 -19.15 -4.83 -2.19
C ASP A 172 -19.87 -4.00 -1.10
N LEU A 173 -19.23 -2.93 -0.62
CA LEU A 173 -19.77 -2.05 0.40
C LEU A 173 -20.48 -0.81 -0.18
N ASN A 174 -20.16 -0.38 -1.41
CA ASN A 174 -20.70 0.78 -2.16
C ASN A 174 -21.52 1.77 -1.31
N CYS A 175 -20.89 2.27 -0.25
CA CYS A 175 -21.59 2.93 0.84
C CYS A 175 -21.54 4.45 0.70
N ASN A 176 -20.72 4.97 -0.22
CA ASN A 176 -20.41 6.40 -0.36
C ASN A 176 -20.23 7.04 1.03
N LYS A 177 -19.56 6.32 1.93
CA LYS A 177 -19.56 6.63 3.37
C LYS A 177 -18.86 7.95 3.62
N TYR A 178 -17.91 8.27 2.76
CA TYR A 178 -17.08 9.45 2.85
C TYR A 178 -17.48 10.57 1.88
N GLY A 179 -18.55 10.39 1.10
CA GLY A 179 -19.02 11.42 0.16
C GLY A 179 -19.44 12.72 0.85
N GLU A 180 -20.06 12.65 2.03
CA GLU A 180 -20.48 13.83 2.80
C GLU A 180 -19.30 14.54 3.48
N SER A 181 -18.28 13.79 3.93
CA SER A 181 -17.10 14.36 4.58
C SER A 181 -16.03 14.80 3.59
N PHE A 182 -16.12 14.37 2.33
CA PHE A 182 -15.14 14.64 1.29
C PHE A 182 -14.79 16.14 1.19
N LYS A 183 -13.51 16.45 1.31
CA LYS A 183 -13.02 17.84 1.15
C LYS A 183 -11.65 17.86 0.49
N PHE A 184 -11.65 18.19 -0.79
CA PHE A 184 -10.40 18.38 -1.53
C PHE A 184 -9.69 19.68 -1.09
N PRO A 185 -8.36 19.68 -0.96
CA PRO A 185 -7.61 20.88 -0.62
C PRO A 185 -7.84 22.02 -1.63
N ASP A 186 -8.17 23.20 -1.10
CA ASP A 186 -8.20 24.45 -1.85
C ASP A 186 -7.50 25.54 -1.04
N ASP A 187 -6.17 25.56 -1.14
CA ASP A 187 -5.29 26.45 -0.40
C ASP A 187 -4.23 27.11 -1.30
N GLY A 188 -3.26 27.78 -0.68
CA GLY A 188 -2.18 28.47 -1.40
C GLY A 188 -1.26 27.54 -2.20
N VAL A 189 -1.31 26.23 -1.97
CA VAL A 189 -0.38 25.24 -2.51
C VAL A 189 -1.08 24.26 -3.44
N ILE A 190 -2.26 23.78 -3.07
CA ILE A 190 -3.11 22.92 -3.90
C ILE A 190 -4.42 23.66 -4.10
N LYS A 191 -4.72 24.00 -5.35
CA LYS A 191 -5.95 24.71 -5.71
C LYS A 191 -6.93 23.76 -6.37
N THR A 192 -8.19 23.86 -5.96
CA THR A 192 -9.27 23.25 -6.72
C THR A 192 -9.43 24.05 -8.02
N LEU A 193 -9.20 23.39 -9.16
CA LEU A 193 -9.17 24.07 -10.46
C LEU A 193 -10.59 24.18 -11.02
N ARG A 194 -10.93 25.36 -11.56
CA ARG A 194 -12.29 25.66 -12.09
C ARG A 194 -12.77 24.69 -13.16
N CYS A 195 -11.86 23.99 -13.83
CA CYS A 195 -12.18 22.97 -14.83
C CYS A 195 -12.95 21.77 -14.25
N VAL A 196 -12.94 21.55 -12.92
CA VAL A 196 -13.74 20.51 -12.26
C VAL A 196 -15.24 20.67 -12.55
N TYR A 197 -15.75 21.91 -12.63
CA TYR A 197 -17.17 22.19 -12.89
C TYR A 197 -17.55 22.12 -14.38
N GLY A 198 -16.58 21.95 -15.28
CA GLY A 198 -16.80 21.89 -16.72
C GLY A 198 -16.61 20.51 -17.34
N HIS A 199 -16.09 19.54 -16.58
CA HIS A 199 -15.86 18.17 -17.03
C HIS A 199 -16.78 17.25 -16.24
N ASP A 200 -17.92 16.88 -16.83
CA ASP A 200 -18.80 15.84 -16.29
C ASP A 200 -18.25 14.47 -16.74
N TYR A 201 -17.91 13.61 -15.79
CA TYR A 201 -17.19 12.34 -16.03
C TYR A 201 -18.04 11.29 -16.81
N ALA A 202 -19.31 11.59 -17.10
CA ALA A 202 -20.28 10.59 -17.57
C ALA A 202 -20.24 10.29 -19.08
N ASP A 203 -19.74 11.19 -19.94
CA ASP A 203 -19.81 11.00 -21.39
C ASP A 203 -18.48 11.30 -22.09
N ASN A 204 -17.73 10.23 -22.35
CA ASN A 204 -16.74 10.07 -23.41
C ASN A 204 -15.46 10.94 -23.36
N LEU A 205 -14.34 10.24 -23.10
CA LEU A 205 -13.05 10.42 -23.79
C LEU A 205 -12.48 11.85 -23.81
N GLU A 206 -12.02 12.32 -22.65
CA GLU A 206 -10.70 12.96 -22.46
C GLU A 206 -10.57 13.38 -20.98
N GLY A 207 -10.11 12.42 -20.16
CA GLY A 207 -9.51 12.68 -18.85
C GLY A 207 -8.14 13.38 -18.97
N ASP A 208 -7.99 14.28 -19.94
CA ASP A 208 -6.72 14.89 -20.36
C ASP A 208 -6.36 16.14 -19.56
N CYS A 209 -7.32 16.62 -18.76
CA CYS A 209 -7.06 17.74 -17.89
C CYS A 209 -6.25 17.26 -16.68
N LYS A 210 -4.92 17.23 -16.86
CA LYS A 210 -3.89 16.97 -15.82
C LYS A 210 -4.09 17.78 -14.54
N ASN A 211 -4.88 18.85 -14.63
CA ASN A 211 -5.24 19.75 -13.55
C ASN A 211 -6.36 19.24 -12.63
N CYS A 212 -7.38 18.52 -13.13
CA CYS A 212 -8.47 17.99 -12.29
C CYS A 212 -8.42 16.47 -12.08
N ARG A 213 -7.44 15.78 -12.67
CA ARG A 213 -7.36 14.32 -12.59
C ARG A 213 -7.16 13.80 -11.16
N LEU A 214 -6.31 14.46 -10.36
CA LEU A 214 -6.14 14.12 -8.94
C LEU A 214 -7.43 14.30 -8.12
N PHE A 215 -8.22 15.32 -8.43
CA PHE A 215 -9.51 15.54 -7.77
C PHE A 215 -10.46 14.38 -8.05
N TRP A 216 -10.63 14.00 -9.32
CA TRP A 216 -11.53 12.91 -9.71
C TRP A 216 -11.07 11.56 -9.19
N LEU A 217 -9.77 11.31 -9.13
CA LEU A 217 -9.21 10.13 -8.46
C LEU A 217 -9.64 10.06 -6.99
N CYS A 218 -9.55 11.18 -6.25
CA CYS A 218 -9.99 11.22 -4.86
C CYS A 218 -11.50 10.97 -4.73
N VAL A 219 -12.31 11.54 -5.65
CA VAL A 219 -13.76 11.32 -5.68
C VAL A 219 -14.10 9.84 -5.92
N ASN A 220 -13.45 9.18 -6.88
CA ASN A 220 -13.69 7.77 -7.18
C ASN A 220 -13.37 6.89 -5.98
N ILE A 221 -12.21 7.11 -5.35
CA ILE A 221 -11.81 6.39 -4.14
C ILE A 221 -12.79 6.65 -2.98
N ALA A 222 -13.26 7.88 -2.81
CA ALA A 222 -14.26 8.21 -1.79
C ALA A 222 -15.61 7.54 -2.05
N ASN A 223 -16.01 7.36 -3.32
CA ASN A 223 -17.28 6.72 -3.68
C ASN A 223 -17.28 5.22 -3.41
N ILE A 224 -16.13 4.54 -3.61
CA ILE A 224 -16.01 3.11 -3.33
C ILE A 224 -15.80 2.78 -1.84
N LEU A 225 -15.51 3.78 -1.00
CA LEU A 225 -15.23 3.63 0.45
C LEU A 225 -16.38 4.13 1.34
#